data_AF-A0A8J7B142-F1
#
_entry.id   AF-A0A8J7B142-F1
#
_cell.length_a   1.000
_cell.length_b   1.000
_cell.length_c   1.000
_cell.angle_alpha   90.00
_cell.angle_beta   90.00
_cell.angle_gamma   90.00
#
_symmetry.space_group_name_H-M   'P 1'
#
loop_
_entity.id
_entity.type
_entity.pdbx_description
1 polymer ?
#
loop_
_entity_poly.entity_id
_entity_poly.type
_entity_poly.pdbx_seq_one_letter_code
_entity_poly.pdbx_strand_id
1 'polypeptide(L)'
;MIRWERWLLPGVLATVGVPFLIAGGVIRVMVPQTIASQAQEIARLQVATVETLNERGARVLLEGWVSDRTAPSDRPPLVAYNEYHRVRRDGEWEWDNVRSYTPTLWVQISGGEVEIMTGYTLRSTASLMEENSDRRYEGFQVEDPVLVLGTLISVVDDQPVVGEAQIGFETKADYLMTLNREHLTARWLGLLFLVLGSLLTLGAVVTAYLLWRGRINLLADP
;
A
#
# COMPACT_ATOMS: atom_id res chain seq x y z
N MET A 1 -22.16 44.49 -11.15
CA MET A 1 -21.59 43.12 -11.07
C MET A 1 -20.45 42.97 -10.05
N ILE A 2 -19.85 44.05 -9.54
CA ILE A 2 -18.62 44.08 -8.71
C ILE A 2 -18.71 43.45 -7.29
N ARG A 3 -19.92 43.17 -6.76
CA ARG A 3 -20.08 42.61 -5.38
C ARG A 3 -19.78 41.11 -5.27
N TRP A 4 -19.99 40.32 -6.33
CA TRP A 4 -19.79 38.87 -6.30
C TRP A 4 -18.33 38.47 -6.44
N GLU A 5 -17.58 39.18 -7.29
CA GLU A 5 -16.14 38.93 -7.52
C GLU A 5 -15.29 39.07 -6.26
N ARG A 6 -15.68 39.98 -5.34
CA ARG A 6 -15.00 40.20 -4.06
C ARG A 6 -15.07 38.99 -3.13
N TRP A 7 -16.09 38.14 -3.24
CA TRP A 7 -16.23 36.93 -2.43
C TRP A 7 -15.61 35.68 -3.07
N LEU A 8 -15.19 35.75 -4.34
CA LEU A 8 -14.59 34.60 -5.03
C LEU A 8 -13.27 34.18 -4.40
N LEU A 9 -12.39 35.12 -4.08
CA LEU A 9 -11.07 34.81 -3.50
C LEU A 9 -11.16 34.08 -2.14
N PRO A 10 -11.86 34.61 -1.10
CA PRO A 10 -12.02 33.87 0.15
C PRO A 10 -12.80 32.56 -0.04
N GLY A 11 -13.78 32.54 -0.96
CA GLY A 11 -14.55 31.35 -1.29
C GLY A 11 -13.70 30.23 -1.88
N VAL A 12 -12.83 30.53 -2.85
CA VAL A 12 -11.89 29.56 -3.46
C VAL A 12 -10.88 29.07 -2.43
N LEU A 13 -10.30 29.98 -1.64
CA LEU A 13 -9.35 29.62 -0.58
C LEU A 13 -9.98 28.70 0.47
N ALA A 14 -11.23 28.94 0.87
CA ALA A 14 -11.95 28.08 1.81
C ALA A 14 -12.33 26.74 1.17
N THR A 15 -12.81 26.75 -0.08
CA THR A 15 -13.21 25.55 -0.83
C THR A 15 -12.05 24.58 -1.01
N VAL A 16 -10.81 25.07 -1.15
CA VAL A 16 -9.61 24.23 -1.24
C VAL A 16 -9.02 23.93 0.14
N GLY A 17 -8.96 24.93 1.03
CA GLY A 17 -8.31 24.80 2.34
C GLY A 17 -9.02 23.84 3.30
N VAL A 18 -10.37 23.84 3.33
CA VAL A 18 -11.15 22.98 4.23
C VAL A 18 -10.97 21.49 3.89
N PRO A 19 -11.09 21.04 2.63
CA PRO A 19 -10.78 19.66 2.26
C PRO A 19 -9.35 19.24 2.61
N PHE A 20 -8.35 20.12 2.42
CA PHE A 20 -6.96 19.83 2.81
C PHE A 20 -6.80 19.63 4.32
N LEU A 21 -7.51 20.41 5.15
CA LEU A 21 -7.55 20.20 6.60
C LEU A 21 -8.18 18.87 6.98
N ILE A 22 -9.32 18.53 6.36
CA ILE A 22 -10.03 17.27 6.61
C ILE A 22 -9.13 16.09 6.21
N ALA A 23 -8.61 16.10 4.98
CA ALA A 23 -7.71 15.07 4.47
C ALA A 23 -6.45 14.94 5.34
N GLY A 24 -5.81 16.06 5.70
CA GLY A 24 -4.64 16.07 6.57
C GLY A 24 -4.92 15.51 7.97
N GLY A 25 -6.08 15.84 8.54
CA GLY A 25 -6.52 15.29 9.83
C GLY A 25 -6.75 13.77 9.76
N VAL A 26 -7.46 13.29 8.74
CA VAL A 26 -7.71 11.86 8.52
C VAL A 26 -6.41 11.10 8.29
N ILE A 27 -5.55 11.57 7.38
CA ILE A 27 -4.26 10.93 7.07
C ILE A 27 -3.38 10.90 8.33
N ARG A 28 -3.33 11.97 9.11
CA ARG A 28 -2.45 12.05 10.28
C ARG A 28 -2.89 11.14 11.43
N VAL A 29 -4.19 10.88 11.58
CA VAL A 29 -4.72 10.11 12.70
C VAL A 29 -4.97 8.66 12.32
N MET A 30 -5.71 8.40 11.23
CA MET A 30 -6.17 7.06 10.90
C MET A 30 -5.06 6.19 10.29
N VAL A 31 -4.32 6.71 9.31
CA VAL A 31 -3.32 5.90 8.57
C VAL A 31 -2.18 5.41 9.47
N PRO A 32 -1.57 6.25 10.34
CA PRO A 32 -0.61 5.78 11.33
C PRO A 32 -1.17 4.73 12.28
N GLN A 33 -2.41 4.88 12.74
CA GLN A 33 -3.02 3.93 13.66
C GLN A 33 -3.23 2.56 13.02
N THR A 34 -3.71 2.51 11.78
CA THR A 34 -3.90 1.24 11.05
C THR A 34 -2.57 0.56 10.77
N ILE A 35 -1.54 1.32 10.41
CA ILE A 35 -0.19 0.76 10.18
C ILE A 35 0.41 0.27 11.49
N ALA A 36 0.28 1.02 12.59
CA ALA A 36 0.81 0.64 13.89
C ALA A 36 0.11 -0.60 14.47
N SER A 37 -1.20 -0.74 14.28
CA SER A 37 -1.93 -1.94 14.73
C SER A 37 -1.49 -3.18 13.94
N GLN A 38 -1.36 -3.07 12.61
CA GLN A 38 -0.83 -4.13 11.77
C GLN A 38 0.61 -4.49 12.14
N ALA A 39 1.48 -3.49 12.31
CA ALA A 39 2.87 -3.72 12.71
C ALA A 39 2.97 -4.41 14.08
N GLN A 40 2.13 -4.02 15.04
CA GLN A 40 2.11 -4.65 16.36
C GLN A 40 1.58 -6.07 16.33
N GLU A 41 0.54 -6.34 15.52
CA GLU A 41 0.01 -7.68 15.30
C GLU A 41 1.10 -8.59 14.72
N ILE A 42 1.76 -8.13 13.65
CA ILE A 42 2.79 -8.89 12.94
C ILE A 42 4.07 -9.04 13.78
N ALA A 43 4.43 -8.03 14.58
CA ALA A 43 5.56 -8.12 15.50
C ALA A 43 5.37 -9.25 16.52
N ARG A 44 4.13 -9.47 16.99
CA ARG A 44 3.78 -10.54 17.95
C ARG A 44 3.76 -11.93 17.31
N LEU A 45 3.44 -12.04 16.02
CA LEU A 45 3.48 -13.32 15.31
C LEU A 45 4.92 -13.82 15.24
N GLN A 46 5.20 -14.99 15.81
CA GLN A 46 6.50 -15.63 15.62
C GLN A 46 6.56 -16.20 14.19
N VAL A 47 7.78 -16.30 13.64
CA VAL A 47 8.00 -17.01 12.38
C VAL A 47 7.65 -18.47 12.63
N ALA A 48 6.57 -18.94 12.01
CA ALA A 48 6.09 -20.29 12.18
C ALA A 48 6.98 -21.29 11.43
N THR A 49 7.27 -22.39 12.09
CA THR A 49 7.85 -23.62 11.53
C THR A 49 6.76 -24.66 11.35
N VAL A 50 7.01 -25.72 10.57
CA VAL A 50 6.03 -26.80 10.38
C VAL A 50 5.52 -27.37 11.71
N GLU A 51 6.40 -27.51 12.71
CA GLU A 51 6.06 -28.02 14.04
C GLU A 51 5.09 -27.10 14.81
N THR A 52 5.10 -25.81 14.52
CA THR A 52 4.20 -24.81 15.16
C THR A 52 2.89 -24.62 14.41
N LEU A 53 2.74 -25.19 13.20
CA LEU A 53 1.53 -25.09 12.38
C LEU A 53 0.52 -26.17 12.76
N ASN A 54 -0.12 -26.00 13.92
CA ASN A 54 -1.05 -26.98 14.48
C ASN A 54 -2.49 -26.46 14.62
N GLU A 55 -2.68 -25.14 14.72
CA GLU A 55 -3.99 -24.54 15.02
C GLU A 55 -4.66 -23.97 13.77
N ARG A 56 -5.70 -24.66 13.29
CA ARG A 56 -6.53 -24.20 12.18
C ARG A 56 -7.21 -22.86 12.53
N GLY A 57 -7.20 -21.94 11.57
CA GLY A 57 -7.75 -20.60 11.71
C GLY A 57 -6.79 -19.59 12.34
N ALA A 58 -5.61 -20.02 12.80
CA ALA A 58 -4.60 -19.12 13.30
C ALA A 58 -3.98 -18.30 12.16
N ARG A 59 -3.69 -17.03 12.45
CA ARG A 59 -2.83 -16.22 11.59
C ARG A 59 -1.39 -16.69 11.72
N VAL A 60 -0.74 -16.87 10.58
CA VAL A 60 0.61 -17.40 10.50
C VAL A 60 1.50 -16.45 9.71
N LEU A 61 2.76 -16.40 10.14
CA LEU A 61 3.83 -15.69 9.46
C LEU A 61 4.90 -16.72 9.12
N LEU A 62 5.14 -16.94 7.85
CA LEU A 62 6.12 -17.90 7.36
C LEU A 62 7.27 -17.16 6.70
N GLU A 63 8.50 -17.58 6.99
CA GLU A 63 9.68 -17.17 6.24
C GLU A 63 10.30 -18.41 5.61
N GLY A 64 10.59 -18.32 4.33
CA GLY A 64 11.10 -19.46 3.58
C GLY A 64 11.49 -19.08 2.16
N TRP A 65 11.51 -20.09 1.31
CA TRP A 65 11.84 -19.96 -0.10
C TRP A 65 10.76 -20.61 -0.96
N VAL A 66 10.55 -20.08 -2.15
CA VAL A 66 9.68 -20.73 -3.13
C VAL A 66 10.27 -22.09 -3.53
N SER A 67 9.52 -23.16 -3.31
CA SER A 67 9.92 -24.53 -3.62
C SER A 67 9.84 -24.82 -5.12
N ASP A 68 10.74 -25.69 -5.60
CA ASP A 68 10.79 -26.21 -6.97
C ASP A 68 9.60 -27.12 -7.31
N ARG A 69 8.85 -27.56 -6.29
CA ARG A 69 7.56 -28.23 -6.44
C ARG A 69 6.48 -27.30 -7.01
N THR A 70 6.68 -25.99 -6.94
CA THR A 70 5.77 -25.02 -7.55
C THR A 70 5.74 -25.22 -9.06
N ALA A 71 4.54 -25.39 -9.62
CA ALA A 71 4.38 -25.55 -11.05
C ALA A 71 4.90 -24.30 -11.80
N PRO A 72 5.62 -24.48 -12.92
CA PRO A 72 6.08 -23.36 -13.73
C PRO A 72 4.90 -22.59 -14.31
N SER A 73 5.05 -21.27 -14.43
CA SER A 73 4.04 -20.43 -15.09
C SER A 73 4.15 -20.50 -16.63
N ASP A 74 3.20 -19.85 -17.31
CA ASP A 74 3.28 -19.56 -18.75
C ASP A 74 4.38 -18.53 -19.09
N ARG A 75 5.07 -17.97 -18.11
CA ARG A 75 6.14 -16.98 -18.25
C ARG A 75 7.41 -17.37 -17.45
N PRO A 76 8.21 -18.33 -17.94
CA PRO A 76 9.49 -18.66 -17.31
C PRO A 76 10.43 -17.43 -17.26
N PRO A 77 11.22 -17.26 -16.19
CA PRO A 77 11.40 -18.16 -15.04
C PRO A 77 10.40 -17.97 -13.88
N LEU A 78 9.39 -17.11 -14.06
CA LEU A 78 8.43 -16.80 -12.99
C LEU A 78 7.53 -18.02 -12.72
N VAL A 79 7.14 -18.21 -11.46
CA VAL A 79 6.14 -19.20 -11.04
C VAL A 79 4.82 -18.56 -10.61
N ALA A 80 4.88 -17.31 -10.15
CA ALA A 80 3.74 -16.46 -9.84
C ALA A 80 4.07 -15.02 -10.23
N TYR A 81 3.12 -14.29 -10.81
CA TYR A 81 3.40 -12.94 -11.29
C TYR A 81 2.16 -12.05 -11.43
N ASN A 82 2.41 -10.74 -11.45
CA ASN A 82 1.51 -9.70 -11.93
C ASN A 82 2.03 -9.17 -13.27
N GLU A 83 1.15 -9.09 -14.26
CA GLU A 83 1.41 -8.50 -15.57
C GLU A 83 0.84 -7.09 -15.61
N TYR A 84 1.71 -6.14 -15.96
CA TYR A 84 1.38 -4.73 -16.09
C TYR A 84 1.57 -4.29 -17.52
N HIS A 85 0.60 -3.54 -18.02
CA HIS A 85 0.70 -2.87 -19.32
C HIS A 85 0.85 -1.38 -19.10
N ARG A 86 1.67 -0.76 -19.95
CA ARG A 86 1.85 0.67 -19.93
C ARG A 86 0.66 1.32 -20.63
N VAL A 87 -0.11 2.10 -19.88
CA VAL A 87 -1.28 2.82 -20.39
C VAL A 87 -1.06 4.32 -20.25
N ARG A 88 -1.72 5.10 -21.11
CA ARG A 88 -1.68 6.57 -21.03
C ARG A 88 -2.97 7.08 -20.40
N ARG A 89 -2.88 7.71 -19.23
CA ARG A 89 -4.00 8.36 -18.53
C ARG A 89 -3.63 9.81 -18.23
N ASP A 90 -4.53 10.72 -18.58
CA ASP A 90 -4.35 12.18 -18.38
C ASP A 90 -3.02 12.75 -18.91
N GLY A 91 -2.50 12.16 -19.99
CA GLY A 91 -1.26 12.58 -20.63
C GLY A 91 0.01 11.95 -20.06
N GLU A 92 -0.08 11.29 -18.91
CA GLU A 92 1.02 10.58 -18.22
C GLU A 92 0.99 9.08 -18.52
N TRP A 93 2.16 8.44 -18.40
CA TRP A 93 2.31 7.01 -18.58
C TRP A 93 2.21 6.32 -17.22
N GLU A 94 1.28 5.39 -17.10
CA GLU A 94 1.04 4.59 -15.89
C GLU A 94 1.16 3.11 -16.20
N TRP A 95 1.52 2.32 -15.20
CA TRP A 95 1.48 0.86 -15.27
C TRP A 95 0.15 0.38 -14.69
N ASP A 96 -0.67 -0.25 -15.53
CA ASP A 96 -1.96 -0.82 -15.12
C ASP A 96 -1.82 -2.32 -14.97
N ASN A 97 -2.26 -2.88 -13.84
CA ASN A 97 -2.25 -4.33 -13.65
C ASN A 97 -3.37 -4.95 -14.48
N VAL A 98 -3.01 -5.79 -15.44
CA VAL A 98 -3.97 -6.41 -16.38
C VAL A 98 -4.27 -7.85 -16.02
N ARG A 99 -3.31 -8.57 -15.42
CA ARG A 99 -3.45 -9.98 -15.08
C ARG A 99 -2.61 -10.34 -13.86
N SER A 100 -3.19 -11.09 -12.95
CA SER A 100 -2.48 -11.78 -11.87
C SER A 100 -2.50 -13.29 -12.11
N TYR A 101 -1.33 -13.92 -12.07
CA TYR A 101 -1.15 -15.36 -12.11
C TYR A 101 -0.64 -15.84 -10.75
N THR A 102 -1.54 -16.35 -9.92
CA THR A 102 -1.27 -16.79 -8.54
C THR A 102 -1.69 -18.24 -8.34
N PRO A 103 -0.94 -19.20 -8.94
CA PRO A 103 -1.20 -20.63 -8.78
C PRO A 103 -0.89 -21.07 -7.35
N THR A 104 -1.25 -22.31 -6.97
CA THR A 104 -0.80 -22.90 -5.70
C THR A 104 0.72 -22.79 -5.60
N LEU A 105 1.20 -22.17 -4.53
CA LEU A 105 2.62 -21.94 -4.30
C LEU A 105 3.10 -22.87 -3.20
N TRP A 106 4.21 -23.56 -3.42
CA TRP A 106 4.87 -24.34 -2.37
C TRP A 106 5.98 -23.48 -1.77
N VAL A 107 5.98 -23.35 -0.44
CA VAL A 107 7.00 -22.57 0.27
C VAL A 107 7.75 -23.51 1.21
N GLN A 108 9.05 -23.63 0.99
CA GLN A 108 9.97 -24.36 1.84
C GLN A 108 10.30 -23.48 3.05
N ILE A 109 9.90 -23.92 4.25
CA ILE A 109 10.21 -23.27 5.51
C ILE A 109 11.10 -24.17 6.37
N SER A 110 11.49 -23.66 7.53
CA SER A 110 12.15 -24.49 8.54
C SER A 110 11.23 -25.62 9.00
N GLY A 111 11.67 -26.86 8.79
CA GLY A 111 10.94 -28.08 9.19
C GLY A 111 10.10 -28.74 8.08
N GLY A 112 9.97 -28.13 6.89
CA GLY A 112 9.25 -28.74 5.77
C GLY A 112 8.62 -27.74 4.80
N GLU A 113 7.70 -28.22 3.97
CA GLU A 113 6.99 -27.41 2.97
C GLU A 113 5.58 -27.04 3.44
N VAL A 114 5.11 -25.88 3.03
CA VAL A 114 3.75 -25.40 3.24
C VAL A 114 3.11 -25.12 1.89
N GLU A 115 1.85 -25.54 1.73
CA GLU A 115 1.04 -25.20 0.58
C GLU A 115 0.39 -23.83 0.79
N ILE A 116 0.54 -22.92 -0.16
CA ILE A 116 -0.22 -21.67 -0.21
C ILE A 116 -1.29 -21.80 -1.28
N MET A 117 -2.55 -21.73 -0.86
CA MET A 117 -3.71 -21.81 -1.75
C MET A 117 -3.69 -20.68 -2.78
N THR A 118 -4.26 -20.96 -3.96
CA THR A 118 -4.42 -19.97 -5.05
C THR A 118 -5.14 -18.69 -4.61
N GLY A 119 -4.92 -17.61 -5.36
CA GLY A 119 -5.61 -16.34 -5.11
C GLY A 119 -4.99 -15.48 -4.01
N TYR A 120 -3.75 -15.75 -3.61
CA TYR A 120 -2.97 -14.84 -2.76
C TYR A 120 -2.64 -13.53 -3.49
N THR A 121 -2.19 -12.54 -2.72
CA THR A 121 -1.74 -11.24 -3.23
C THR A 121 -0.22 -11.14 -3.17
N LEU A 122 0.39 -10.56 -4.21
CA LEU A 122 1.81 -10.21 -4.20
C LEU A 122 1.95 -8.78 -3.67
N ARG A 123 2.60 -8.61 -2.52
CA ARG A 123 2.88 -7.31 -1.93
C ARG A 123 4.15 -6.68 -2.50
N SER A 124 5.20 -7.49 -2.56
CA SER A 124 6.54 -7.09 -2.98
C SER A 124 7.19 -8.27 -3.70
N THR A 125 7.97 -7.99 -4.73
CA THR A 125 8.62 -9.01 -5.58
C THR A 125 10.04 -8.57 -5.89
N ALA A 126 11.01 -9.48 -5.89
CA ALA A 126 12.35 -9.16 -6.38
C ALA A 126 12.46 -9.16 -7.90
N SER A 127 11.74 -10.09 -8.53
CA SER A 127 11.92 -10.35 -9.95
C SER A 127 11.08 -9.39 -10.76
N LEU A 128 11.78 -8.52 -11.50
CA LEU A 128 11.22 -7.64 -12.51
C LEU A 128 11.67 -8.11 -13.89
N MET A 129 10.72 -8.49 -14.72
CA MET A 129 10.99 -8.87 -16.11
C MET A 129 10.26 -7.91 -17.05
N GLU A 130 11.01 -7.19 -17.87
CA GLU A 130 10.47 -6.34 -18.92
C GLU A 130 10.55 -7.10 -20.24
N GLU A 131 9.39 -7.39 -20.84
CA GLU A 131 9.35 -8.06 -22.15
C GLU A 131 9.49 -7.03 -23.28
N ASN A 132 8.96 -5.81 -23.09
CA ASN A 132 9.05 -4.66 -24.00
C ASN A 132 8.79 -3.34 -23.25
N SER A 133 8.82 -2.19 -23.94
CA SER A 133 8.52 -0.87 -23.36
C SER A 133 7.14 -0.72 -22.71
N ASP A 134 6.22 -1.62 -23.10
CA ASP A 134 4.79 -1.53 -22.77
C ASP A 134 4.32 -2.68 -21.89
N ARG A 135 5.19 -3.65 -21.57
CA ARG A 135 4.85 -4.83 -20.75
C ARG A 135 5.91 -5.15 -19.72
N ARG A 136 5.45 -5.29 -18.49
CA ARG A 136 6.26 -5.55 -17.31
C ARG A 136 5.62 -6.68 -16.51
N TYR A 137 6.45 -7.58 -16.00
CA TYR A 137 6.05 -8.65 -15.11
C TYR A 137 6.80 -8.50 -13.79
N GLU A 138 6.07 -8.63 -12.70
CA GLU A 138 6.60 -8.65 -11.34
C GLU A 138 6.18 -9.94 -10.67
N GLY A 139 7.13 -10.70 -10.13
CA GLY A 139 6.78 -12.01 -9.62
C GLY A 139 7.85 -12.67 -8.77
N PHE A 140 7.61 -13.96 -8.52
CA PHE A 140 8.51 -14.85 -7.81
C PHE A 140 9.05 -15.91 -8.75
N GLN A 141 10.31 -16.27 -8.55
CA GLN A 141 10.97 -17.43 -9.13
C GLN A 141 11.11 -18.53 -8.08
N VAL A 142 11.48 -19.73 -8.52
CA VAL A 142 11.92 -20.79 -7.61
C VAL A 142 13.15 -20.29 -6.83
N GLU A 143 13.28 -20.69 -5.57
CA GLU A 143 14.32 -20.27 -4.63
C GLU A 143 14.28 -18.80 -4.20
N ASP A 144 13.32 -17.99 -4.66
CA ASP A 144 13.16 -16.62 -4.15
C ASP A 144 12.78 -16.68 -2.66
N PRO A 145 13.48 -15.93 -1.76
CA PRO A 145 13.05 -15.79 -0.38
C PRO A 145 11.71 -15.06 -0.29
N VAL A 146 10.81 -15.59 0.54
CA VAL A 146 9.46 -15.07 0.70
C VAL A 146 9.05 -15.01 2.17
N LEU A 147 8.33 -13.93 2.49
CA LEU A 147 7.52 -13.80 3.70
C LEU A 147 6.06 -14.01 3.32
N VAL A 148 5.41 -14.99 3.96
CA VAL A 148 3.98 -15.26 3.77
C VAL A 148 3.24 -14.85 5.04
N LEU A 149 2.22 -14.02 4.88
CA LEU A 149 1.25 -13.68 5.92
C LEU A 149 -0.09 -14.23 5.50
N GLY A 150 -0.67 -15.14 6.27
CA GLY A 150 -1.96 -15.73 5.90
C GLY A 150 -2.63 -16.40 7.09
N THR A 151 -3.65 -17.20 6.77
CA THR A 151 -4.41 -17.97 7.76
C THR A 151 -4.23 -19.46 7.48
N LEU A 152 -3.91 -20.25 8.51
CA LEU A 152 -3.80 -21.71 8.37
C LEU A 152 -5.22 -22.29 8.18
N ILE A 153 -5.51 -22.83 7.00
CA ILE A 153 -6.83 -23.35 6.63
C ILE A 153 -6.96 -24.82 6.96
N SER A 154 -5.90 -25.60 6.81
CA SER A 154 -5.92 -27.03 7.09
C SER A 154 -4.53 -27.55 7.39
N VAL A 155 -4.49 -28.69 8.07
CA VAL A 155 -3.31 -29.54 8.20
C VAL A 155 -3.80 -30.94 7.85
N VAL A 156 -3.56 -31.39 6.63
CA VAL A 156 -3.98 -32.72 6.14
C VAL A 156 -2.73 -33.54 5.93
N ASP A 157 -2.65 -34.74 6.52
CA ASP A 157 -1.51 -35.65 6.36
C ASP A 157 -0.13 -34.99 6.60
N ASP A 158 -0.02 -34.21 7.69
CA ASP A 158 1.16 -33.40 8.05
C ASP A 158 1.55 -32.31 7.02
N GLN A 159 0.66 -31.99 6.09
CA GLN A 159 0.85 -30.95 5.10
C GLN A 159 0.00 -29.71 5.45
N PRO A 160 0.62 -28.63 5.98
CA PRO A 160 -0.09 -27.40 6.30
C PRO A 160 -0.47 -26.64 5.03
N VAL A 161 -1.70 -26.12 5.01
CA VAL A 161 -2.27 -25.35 3.91
C VAL A 161 -2.69 -23.97 4.40
N VAL A 162 -2.13 -22.93 3.81
CA VAL A 162 -2.40 -21.52 4.15
C VAL A 162 -3.22 -20.87 3.03
N GLY A 163 -4.22 -20.09 3.38
CA GLY A 163 -4.93 -19.25 2.42
C GLY A 163 -5.15 -17.83 2.93
N GLU A 164 -5.87 -17.04 2.13
CA GLU A 164 -5.97 -15.58 2.27
C GLU A 164 -4.57 -14.93 2.42
N ALA A 165 -3.60 -15.47 1.70
CA ALA A 165 -2.21 -15.13 1.90
C ALA A 165 -1.82 -13.83 1.18
N GLN A 166 -0.91 -13.11 1.80
CA GLN A 166 -0.13 -12.04 1.21
C GLN A 166 1.33 -12.46 1.24
N ILE A 167 1.99 -12.40 0.07
CA ILE A 167 3.36 -12.86 -0.11
C ILE A 167 4.24 -11.68 -0.52
N GLY A 168 5.38 -11.53 0.15
CA GLY A 168 6.35 -10.49 -0.15
C GLY A 168 7.76 -11.06 -0.30
N PHE A 169 8.56 -10.44 -1.17
CA PHE A 169 10.02 -10.63 -1.20
C PHE A 169 10.66 -9.78 -0.11
N GLU A 170 10.59 -10.25 1.12
CA GLU A 170 11.15 -9.56 2.27
C GLU A 170 11.30 -10.53 3.44
N THR A 171 12.08 -10.16 4.45
CA THR A 171 12.03 -10.82 5.76
C THR A 171 11.01 -10.13 6.66
N LYS A 172 10.62 -10.73 7.79
CA LYS A 172 9.80 -10.07 8.82
C LYS A 172 10.46 -8.79 9.31
N ALA A 173 11.78 -8.77 9.46
CA ALA A 173 12.52 -7.59 9.88
C ALA A 173 12.38 -6.45 8.86
N ASP A 174 12.54 -6.77 7.58
CA ASP A 174 12.39 -5.80 6.48
C ASP A 174 10.94 -5.32 6.36
N TYR A 175 9.98 -6.24 6.50
CA TYR A 175 8.55 -5.93 6.49
C TYR A 175 8.17 -4.93 7.60
N LEU A 176 8.62 -5.18 8.84
CA LEU A 176 8.38 -4.28 9.96
C LEU A 176 9.08 -2.92 9.76
N MET A 177 10.26 -2.91 9.14
CA MET A 177 10.97 -1.68 8.80
C MET A 177 10.20 -0.87 7.74
N THR A 178 9.66 -1.54 6.72
CA THR A 178 8.81 -0.93 5.69
C THR A 178 7.55 -0.32 6.29
N LEU A 179 6.83 -1.06 7.15
CA LEU A 179 5.66 -0.52 7.86
C LEU A 179 6.02 0.70 8.72
N ASN A 180 7.17 0.69 9.42
CA ASN A 180 7.60 1.84 10.19
C ASN A 180 7.90 3.06 9.30
N ARG A 181 8.47 2.84 8.12
CA ARG A 181 8.72 3.91 7.13
C ARG A 181 7.42 4.49 6.57
N GLU A 182 6.45 3.63 6.25
CA GLU A 182 5.12 4.04 5.81
C GLU A 182 4.39 4.84 6.88
N HIS A 183 4.45 4.40 8.15
CA HIS A 183 3.91 5.11 9.29
C HIS A 183 4.49 6.53 9.43
N LEU A 184 5.83 6.66 9.33
CA LEU A 184 6.49 7.97 9.37
C LEU A 184 6.10 8.85 8.19
N THR A 185 6.05 8.27 6.99
CA THR A 185 5.69 8.99 5.76
C THR A 185 4.25 9.51 5.83
N ALA A 186 3.30 8.68 6.25
CA ALA A 186 1.90 9.07 6.44
C ALA A 186 1.76 10.21 7.46
N ARG A 187 2.51 10.14 8.57
CA ARG A 187 2.49 11.20 9.59
C ARG A 187 3.00 12.53 9.04
N TRP A 188 4.08 12.52 8.26
CA TRP A 188 4.61 13.73 7.63
C TRP A 188 3.67 14.28 6.55
N LEU A 189 3.09 13.40 5.72
CA LEU A 189 2.12 13.79 4.70
C LEU A 189 0.89 14.44 5.35
N GLY A 190 0.30 13.80 6.37
CA GLY A 190 -0.83 14.36 7.11
C GLY A 190 -0.51 15.73 7.74
N LEU A 191 0.71 15.92 8.25
CA LEU A 191 1.16 17.22 8.75
C LEU A 191 1.23 18.28 7.64
N LEU A 192 1.78 17.93 6.48
CA LEU A 192 1.90 18.84 5.35
C LEU A 192 0.52 19.30 4.84
N PHE A 193 -0.44 18.37 4.71
CA PHE A 193 -1.82 18.70 4.34
C PHE A 193 -2.49 19.61 5.37
N LEU A 194 -2.28 19.37 6.67
CA LEU A 194 -2.79 20.25 7.72
C LEU A 194 -2.20 21.66 7.63
N VAL A 195 -0.88 21.79 7.45
CA VAL A 195 -0.23 23.11 7.34
C VAL A 195 -0.76 23.88 6.13
N LEU A 196 -0.83 23.25 4.97
CA LEU A 196 -1.37 23.87 3.75
C LEU A 196 -2.84 24.27 3.93
N GLY A 197 -3.66 23.36 4.47
CA GLY A 197 -5.07 23.64 4.76
C GLY A 197 -5.24 24.79 5.75
N SER A 198 -4.43 24.85 6.81
CA SER A 198 -4.45 25.94 7.79
C SER A 198 -4.07 27.28 7.16
N LEU A 199 -3.04 27.32 6.32
CA LEU A 199 -2.63 28.56 5.63
C LEU A 199 -3.72 29.07 4.69
N LEU A 200 -4.34 28.19 3.90
CA LEU A 200 -5.41 28.56 2.96
C LEU A 200 -6.68 29.03 3.69
N THR A 201 -7.10 28.32 4.73
CA THR A 201 -8.27 28.72 5.54
C THR A 201 -8.02 30.01 6.31
N LEU A 202 -6.84 30.19 6.89
CA LEU A 202 -6.45 31.46 7.52
C LEU A 202 -6.44 32.60 6.49
N GLY A 203 -5.92 32.36 5.29
CA GLY A 203 -5.98 33.29 4.17
C GLY A 203 -7.41 33.67 3.78
N ALA A 204 -8.32 32.69 3.73
CA ALA A 204 -9.75 32.94 3.50
C ALA A 204 -10.37 33.82 4.59
N VAL A 205 -10.08 33.54 5.86
CA VAL A 205 -10.57 34.33 7.00
C VAL A 205 -10.03 35.75 6.96
N VAL A 206 -8.72 35.93 6.72
CA VAL A 206 -8.08 37.25 6.65
C VAL A 206 -8.63 38.07 5.48
N THR A 207 -8.75 37.47 4.29
CA THR A 207 -9.30 38.16 3.12
C THR A 207 -10.76 38.54 3.31
N ALA A 208 -11.59 37.63 3.85
CA ALA A 208 -12.98 37.93 4.20
C ALA A 208 -13.08 39.06 5.23
N TYR A 209 -12.23 39.04 6.27
CA TYR A 209 -12.18 40.07 7.30
C TYR A 209 -11.78 41.44 6.73
N LEU A 210 -10.75 41.50 5.88
CA LEU A 210 -10.27 42.74 5.28
C LEU A 210 -11.28 43.33 4.28
N LEU A 211 -12.00 42.48 3.54
CA LEU A 211 -13.13 42.87 2.69
C LEU A 211 -14.29 43.44 3.51
N TRP A 212 -14.64 42.77 4.61
CA TRP A 212 -15.69 43.22 5.52
C TRP A 212 -15.34 44.56 6.19
N ARG A 213 -14.07 44.76 6.56
CA ARG A 213 -13.56 46.00 7.16
C ARG A 213 -13.31 47.13 6.15
N GLY A 214 -13.58 46.92 4.86
CA GLY A 214 -13.47 47.95 3.82
C GLY A 214 -12.03 48.42 3.52
N ARG A 215 -11.01 47.66 3.91
CA ARG A 215 -9.60 48.05 3.73
C ARG A 215 -8.99 47.67 2.37
N ILE A 216 -9.70 46.87 1.57
CA ILE A 216 -9.22 46.43 0.26
C ILE A 216 -10.07 47.10 -0.83
N ASN A 217 -9.68 48.31 -1.22
CA ASN A 217 -10.00 48.84 -2.55
C ASN A 217 -8.95 48.28 -3.53
N LEU A 218 -9.11 47.03 -3.97
CA LEU A 218 -8.23 46.39 -4.97
C LEU A 218 -8.43 46.93 -6.40
N LEU A 219 -9.31 47.92 -6.55
CA LEU A 219 -9.49 48.73 -7.76
C LEU A 219 -9.67 50.17 -7.28
N ALA A 220 -8.57 50.83 -6.96
CA ALA A 220 -8.48 52.27 -7.17
C ALA A 220 -7.95 52.41 -8.60
N ASP A 221 -8.85 52.78 -9.49
CA ASP A 221 -8.67 53.03 -10.93
C ASP A 221 -7.48 53.95 -11.24
N PRO A 222 -6.97 53.97 -12.48
CA PRO A 222 -6.89 55.21 -13.25
C PRO A 222 -8.24 55.57 -13.87
#